data_AF-A0A8S9WDD7-F1
#
_entry.id   AF-A0A8S9WDD7-F1
#
_cell.length_a   1.000
_cell.length_b   1.000
_cell.length_c   1.000
_cell.angle_alpha   90.00
_cell.angle_beta   90.00
_cell.angle_gamma   90.00
#
_symmetry.space_group_name_H-M   'P 1'
#
loop_
_entity.id
_entity.type
_entity.pdbx_description
1 polymer ?
#
loop_
_entity_poly.entity_id
_entity_poly.type
_entity_poly.pdbx_seq_one_letter_code
_entity_poly.pdbx_strand_id
1 'polypeptide(L)'
;MIEIRTADAAKIGLVLELSREFGLNMGIGSECCVHKLPSPGQVAEIASQVDELAVVTPITPQKHYDWVLDFIRGLPRGVRLVVNDVGVLYSMDRDGMLDGFSAVVAGRGIVHTSEACPWVDHLLRDESEEVKDAFLQTNLNYSRTLGFFRDMGITALETDLELRTVEAALRTGLPVAGHAEFIAVSYARSCHTARFFGEVPPGCRDRCNGPMELELVDMFDLSGSPPGFAQPSPEMLGIFPKLYLLGATIFMKRDVHDVQGMERVIVNGDMYDPANLRGVVMAFDEGMGKSG
;
A
#
# COMPACT_ATOMS: atom_id res chain seq x y z
N MET A 1 5.54 13.77 -9.84
CA MET A 1 6.66 12.83 -10.09
C MET A 1 6.14 11.39 -10.05
N ILE A 2 6.74 10.45 -10.77
CA ILE A 2 6.35 9.03 -10.70
C ILE A 2 7.38 8.25 -9.88
N GLU A 3 6.89 7.34 -9.05
CA GLU A 3 7.69 6.37 -8.32
C GLU A 3 7.24 4.94 -8.66
N ILE A 4 8.18 4.08 -9.02
CA ILE A 4 7.92 2.68 -9.31
C ILE A 4 8.42 1.79 -8.17
N ARG A 5 7.58 0.85 -7.72
CA ARG A 5 7.89 -0.02 -6.58
C ARG A 5 7.88 -1.50 -6.92
N THR A 6 8.72 -2.25 -6.21
CA THR A 6 8.69 -3.72 -6.24
C THR A 6 9.15 -4.33 -4.92
N ALA A 7 8.48 -5.41 -4.50
CA ALA A 7 8.95 -6.31 -3.47
C ALA A 7 9.48 -7.64 -4.05
N ASP A 8 9.29 -7.87 -5.35
CA ASP A 8 9.86 -9.00 -6.07
C ASP A 8 11.32 -8.73 -6.44
N ALA A 9 12.21 -9.55 -5.86
CA ALA A 9 13.64 -9.49 -6.12
C ALA A 9 13.98 -9.72 -7.60
N ALA A 10 13.18 -10.53 -8.32
CA ALA A 10 13.38 -10.77 -9.75
C ALA A 10 13.03 -9.54 -10.61
N LYS A 11 12.17 -8.64 -10.13
CA LYS A 11 11.77 -7.41 -10.83
C LYS A 11 12.68 -6.21 -10.56
N ILE A 12 13.55 -6.26 -9.56
CA ILE A 12 14.40 -5.11 -9.18
C ILE A 12 15.24 -4.59 -10.35
N GLY A 13 15.84 -5.48 -11.14
CA GLY A 13 16.65 -5.08 -12.29
C GLY A 13 15.85 -4.30 -13.34
N LEU A 14 14.64 -4.78 -13.65
CA LEU A 14 13.72 -4.11 -14.57
C LEU A 14 13.27 -2.75 -14.01
N VAL A 15 12.89 -2.69 -12.73
CA VAL A 15 12.46 -1.44 -12.08
C VAL A 15 13.58 -0.40 -12.07
N LEU A 16 14.82 -0.83 -11.84
CA LEU A 16 16.00 0.04 -11.90
C LEU A 16 16.28 0.55 -13.32
N GLU A 17 16.11 -0.30 -14.34
CA GLU A 17 16.22 0.11 -15.75
C GLU A 17 15.18 1.19 -16.07
N LEU A 18 13.91 0.96 -15.73
CA LEU A 18 12.81 1.90 -15.98
C LEU A 18 13.02 3.22 -15.21
N SER A 19 13.48 3.16 -13.96
CA SER A 19 13.82 4.34 -13.17
C SER A 19 14.86 5.21 -13.87
N ARG A 20 15.92 4.62 -14.43
CA ARG A 20 16.95 5.36 -15.16
C ARG A 20 16.49 5.87 -16.51
N GLU A 21 15.72 5.07 -17.25
CA GLU A 21 15.23 5.42 -18.59
C GLU A 21 14.27 6.61 -18.54
N PHE A 22 13.36 6.63 -17.58
CA PHE A 22 12.28 7.62 -17.48
C PHE A 22 12.50 8.66 -16.36
N GLY A 23 13.63 8.60 -15.63
CA GLY A 23 13.91 9.52 -14.52
C GLY A 23 12.92 9.38 -13.36
N LEU A 24 12.51 8.16 -13.04
CA LEU A 24 11.53 7.85 -11.99
C LEU A 24 12.23 7.62 -10.66
N ASN A 25 11.52 7.90 -9.57
CA ASN A 25 11.91 7.42 -8.25
C ASN A 25 11.68 5.92 -8.13
N MET A 26 12.44 5.27 -7.24
CA MET A 26 12.33 3.84 -6.99
C MET A 26 11.92 3.57 -5.54
N GLY A 27 11.11 2.53 -5.32
CA GLY A 27 10.89 1.97 -4.00
C GLY A 27 11.05 0.45 -3.96
N ILE A 28 11.57 -0.05 -2.84
CA ILE A 28 11.77 -1.48 -2.60
C ILE A 28 11.24 -1.90 -1.23
N GLY A 29 10.92 -3.18 -1.10
CA GLY A 29 10.29 -3.72 0.10
C GLY A 29 8.80 -3.87 -0.07
N SER A 30 8.11 -4.29 0.99
CA SER A 30 6.72 -4.71 0.90
C SER A 30 5.92 -4.15 2.05
N GLU A 31 4.75 -3.58 1.74
CA GLU A 31 3.73 -3.33 2.76
C GLU A 31 2.99 -4.62 3.20
N CYS A 32 3.12 -5.70 2.42
CA CYS A 32 2.32 -6.92 2.53
C CYS A 32 3.03 -8.08 3.27
N CYS A 33 4.36 -8.10 3.34
CA CYS A 33 5.09 -9.26 3.84
C CYS A 33 6.50 -8.93 4.34
N VAL A 34 6.78 -9.28 5.60
CA VAL A 34 8.12 -9.17 6.21
C VAL A 34 9.18 -9.99 5.48
N HIS A 35 8.80 -11.14 4.91
CA HIS A 35 9.72 -12.00 4.16
C HIS A 35 10.09 -11.47 2.79
N LYS A 36 9.48 -10.39 2.32
CA LYS A 36 9.85 -9.67 1.10
C LYS A 36 10.67 -8.41 1.36
N LEU A 37 11.09 -8.18 2.60
CA LEU A 37 12.06 -7.12 2.89
C LEU A 37 13.40 -7.46 2.22
N PRO A 38 14.04 -6.49 1.52
CA PRO A 38 15.39 -6.67 1.01
C PRO A 38 16.39 -6.79 2.16
N SER A 39 17.61 -7.22 1.87
CA SER A 39 18.68 -7.09 2.87
C SER A 39 19.18 -5.64 2.94
N PRO A 40 19.67 -5.13 4.09
CA PRO A 40 20.21 -3.77 4.15
C PRO A 40 21.36 -3.50 3.18
N GLY A 41 22.19 -4.51 2.90
CA GLY A 41 23.25 -4.42 1.88
C GLY A 41 22.70 -4.21 0.48
N GLN A 42 21.62 -4.92 0.13
CA GLN A 42 20.92 -4.72 -1.14
C GLN A 42 20.26 -3.33 -1.23
N VAL A 43 19.72 -2.82 -0.12
CA VAL A 43 19.21 -1.43 -0.06
C VAL A 43 20.34 -0.44 -0.34
N ALA A 44 21.50 -0.60 0.29
CA ALA A 44 22.65 0.30 0.08
C ALA A 44 23.16 0.26 -1.37
N GLU A 45 23.22 -0.94 -1.97
CA GLU A 45 23.61 -1.10 -3.38
C GLU A 45 22.65 -0.35 -4.32
N ILE A 46 21.34 -0.47 -4.11
CA ILE A 46 20.33 0.20 -4.93
C ILE A 46 20.34 1.71 -4.67
N ALA A 47 20.47 2.14 -3.42
CA ALA A 47 20.52 3.56 -3.05
C ALA A 47 21.71 4.29 -3.70
N SER A 48 22.81 3.60 -3.99
CA SER A 48 23.96 4.19 -4.71
C SER A 48 23.71 4.42 -6.21
N GLN A 49 22.60 3.90 -6.73
CA GLN A 49 22.30 3.79 -8.15
C GLN A 49 21.08 4.60 -8.61
N VAL A 50 20.37 5.23 -7.66
CA VAL A 50 19.18 6.04 -7.88
C VAL A 50 19.27 7.31 -7.04
N ASP A 51 18.61 8.39 -7.47
CA ASP A 51 18.64 9.67 -6.75
C ASP A 51 17.84 9.63 -5.45
N GLU A 52 16.68 8.97 -5.47
CA GLU A 52 15.83 8.76 -4.30
C GLU A 52 15.36 7.31 -4.23
N LEU A 53 15.56 6.68 -3.06
CA LEU A 53 15.08 5.33 -2.78
C LEU A 53 14.10 5.34 -1.61
N ALA A 54 12.90 4.83 -1.85
CA ALA A 54 11.95 4.48 -0.79
C ALA A 54 12.16 3.05 -0.30
N VAL A 55 12.14 2.84 1.01
CA VAL A 55 12.17 1.51 1.64
C VAL A 55 10.85 1.29 2.36
N VAL A 56 10.10 0.29 1.93
CA VAL A 56 8.75 0.01 2.43
C VAL A 56 8.75 -1.13 3.43
N THR A 57 8.23 -0.86 4.62
CA THR A 57 8.05 -1.85 5.69
C THR A 57 6.60 -2.33 5.74
N PRO A 58 6.32 -3.57 6.17
CA PRO A 58 4.95 -4.10 6.23
C PRO A 58 4.26 -3.80 7.55
N ILE A 59 2.95 -4.05 7.59
CA ILE A 59 2.27 -4.34 8.86
C ILE A 59 2.92 -5.57 9.47
N THR A 60 3.39 -5.46 10.70
CA THR A 60 4.38 -6.40 11.23
C THR A 60 3.73 -7.38 12.21
N PRO A 61 3.72 -8.69 11.91
CA PRO A 61 3.29 -9.69 12.90
C PRO A 61 4.22 -9.67 14.11
N GLN A 62 3.66 -9.83 15.32
CA GLN A 62 4.42 -9.76 16.58
C GLN A 62 5.69 -10.63 16.59
N LYS A 63 5.62 -11.85 16.03
CA LYS A 63 6.75 -12.79 15.97
C LYS A 63 7.94 -12.30 15.11
N HIS A 64 7.74 -11.26 14.31
CA HIS A 64 8.75 -10.66 13.42
C HIS A 64 9.08 -9.22 13.78
N TYR A 65 8.55 -8.73 14.90
CA TYR A 65 8.68 -7.34 15.31
C TYR A 65 10.15 -6.90 15.46
N ASP A 66 10.93 -7.63 16.25
CA ASP A 66 12.35 -7.32 16.47
C ASP A 66 13.15 -7.42 15.18
N TRP A 67 12.82 -8.39 14.32
CA TRP A 67 13.48 -8.54 13.02
C TRP A 67 13.26 -7.32 12.11
N VAL A 68 12.06 -6.76 12.08
CA VAL A 68 11.78 -5.54 11.32
C VAL A 68 12.52 -4.34 11.90
N LEU A 69 12.59 -4.21 13.23
CA LEU A 69 13.38 -3.13 13.87
C LEU A 69 14.88 -3.26 13.54
N ASP A 70 15.43 -4.47 13.60
CA ASP A 70 16.83 -4.72 13.24
C ASP A 70 17.12 -4.43 11.76
N PHE A 71 16.17 -4.78 10.88
CA PHE A 71 16.24 -4.40 9.47
C PHE A 71 16.31 -2.88 9.33
N ILE A 72 15.42 -2.12 9.98
CA ILE A 72 15.38 -0.65 9.93
C ILE A 72 16.69 -0.05 10.47
N ARG A 73 17.23 -0.57 11.58
CA ARG A 73 18.52 -0.11 12.14
C ARG A 73 19.68 -0.28 11.16
N GLY A 74 19.63 -1.32 10.33
CA GLY A 74 20.65 -1.63 9.34
C GLY A 74 20.57 -0.79 8.06
N LEU A 75 19.48 -0.04 7.84
CA LEU A 75 19.28 0.71 6.60
C LEU A 75 20.32 1.82 6.41
N PRO A 76 20.75 2.09 5.17
CA PRO A 76 21.58 3.24 4.87
C PRO A 76 20.82 4.54 5.20
N ARG A 77 21.56 5.56 5.62
CA ARG A 77 21.01 6.92 5.82
C ARG A 77 20.66 7.56 4.46
N GLY A 78 19.75 8.52 4.46
CA GLY A 78 19.30 9.26 3.28
C GLY A 78 18.16 8.61 2.50
N VAL A 79 17.80 7.35 2.80
CA VAL A 79 16.62 6.72 2.20
C VAL A 79 15.33 7.28 2.80
N ARG A 80 14.26 7.22 2.02
CA ARG A 80 12.91 7.54 2.49
C ARG A 80 12.29 6.28 3.07
N LEU A 81 11.94 6.29 4.35
CA LEU A 81 11.38 5.11 5.02
C LEU A 81 9.86 5.20 5.05
N VAL A 82 9.18 4.21 4.48
CA VAL A 82 7.72 4.07 4.54
C VAL A 82 7.35 3.07 5.63
N VAL A 83 6.64 3.55 6.65
CA VAL A 83 6.22 2.76 7.81
C VAL A 83 4.74 2.46 7.71
N ASN A 84 4.39 1.17 7.72
CA ASN A 84 2.99 0.70 7.66
C ASN A 84 2.47 0.17 9.01
N ASP A 85 3.30 0.16 10.06
CA ASP A 85 2.90 -0.33 11.38
C ASP A 85 3.16 0.72 12.46
N VAL A 86 2.10 1.14 13.16
CA VAL A 86 2.18 2.15 14.24
C VAL A 86 3.04 1.66 15.40
N GLY A 87 3.06 0.36 15.69
CA GLY A 87 3.90 -0.21 16.74
C GLY A 87 5.38 -0.11 16.38
N VAL A 88 5.73 -0.33 15.11
CA VAL A 88 7.10 -0.13 14.62
C VAL A 88 7.49 1.35 14.71
N LEU A 89 6.64 2.26 14.23
CA LEU A 89 6.86 3.71 14.31
C LEU A 89 7.10 4.18 15.75
N TYR A 90 6.28 3.72 16.69
CA TYR A 90 6.41 4.06 18.11
C TYR A 90 7.75 3.60 18.70
N SER A 91 8.22 2.38 18.38
CA SER A 91 9.53 1.93 18.86
C SER A 91 10.67 2.67 18.19
N MET A 92 10.53 3.06 16.93
CA MET A 92 11.53 3.88 16.25
C MET A 92 11.71 5.23 16.94
N ASP A 93 10.61 5.91 17.26
CA ASP A 93 10.63 7.18 18.00
C ASP A 93 11.27 7.00 19.38
N ARG A 94 10.74 6.07 20.18
CA ARG A 94 11.25 5.76 21.53
C ARG A 94 12.74 5.43 21.55
N ASP A 95 13.22 4.69 20.56
CA ASP A 95 14.60 4.22 20.50
C ASP A 95 15.54 5.17 19.73
N GLY A 96 15.06 6.36 19.31
CA GLY A 96 15.86 7.36 18.61
C GLY A 96 16.34 6.91 17.21
N MET A 97 15.55 6.08 16.53
CA MET A 97 15.90 5.48 15.24
C MET A 97 15.52 6.33 14.02
N LEU A 98 14.80 7.44 14.22
CA LEU A 98 14.27 8.27 13.13
C LEU A 98 15.35 9.10 12.42
N ASP A 99 16.48 9.35 13.10
CA ASP A 99 17.53 10.23 12.59
C ASP A 99 18.21 9.68 11.31
N GLY A 100 18.38 10.57 10.34
CA GLY A 100 19.14 10.29 9.12
C GLY A 100 18.37 9.56 8.02
N PHE A 101 17.05 9.36 8.15
CA PHE A 101 16.19 9.15 6.98
C PHE A 101 15.92 10.49 6.28
N SER A 102 15.78 10.51 4.96
CA SER A 102 15.42 11.74 4.23
C SER A 102 13.97 12.16 4.48
N ALA A 103 13.10 11.18 4.69
CA ALA A 103 11.76 11.34 5.24
C ALA A 103 11.30 10.04 5.91
N VAL A 104 10.43 10.17 6.91
CA VAL A 104 9.68 9.07 7.51
C VAL A 104 8.22 9.25 7.14
N VAL A 105 7.67 8.26 6.45
CA VAL A 105 6.42 8.36 5.72
C VAL A 105 5.39 7.43 6.34
N ALA A 106 4.21 7.97 6.63
CA ALA A 106 3.08 7.14 7.05
C ALA A 106 2.51 6.43 5.81
N GLY A 107 2.70 5.12 5.73
CA GLY A 107 2.19 4.28 4.66
C GLY A 107 0.67 4.03 4.75
N ARG A 108 0.12 3.33 3.76
CA ARG A 108 -1.31 2.92 3.70
C ARG A 108 -1.75 2.04 4.87
N GLY A 109 -0.82 1.35 5.54
CA GLY A 109 -1.09 0.62 6.78
C GLY A 109 -1.33 1.53 8.00
N ILE A 110 -1.00 2.82 7.91
CA ILE A 110 -1.26 3.83 8.94
C ILE A 110 -2.37 4.80 8.49
N VAL A 111 -2.41 5.16 7.21
CA VAL A 111 -3.44 6.03 6.62
C VAL A 111 -4.65 5.18 6.25
N HIS A 112 -5.71 5.26 7.04
CA HIS A 112 -6.92 4.45 6.86
C HIS A 112 -8.08 5.28 6.34
N THR A 113 -8.80 4.70 5.37
CA THR A 113 -10.02 5.28 4.80
C THR A 113 -11.10 4.22 4.66
N SER A 114 -12.34 4.63 4.90
CA SER A 114 -13.53 3.81 4.62
C SER A 114 -13.99 3.97 3.17
N GLU A 115 -13.50 4.98 2.45
CA GLU A 115 -13.81 5.21 1.02
C GLU A 115 -13.30 4.05 0.16
N ALA A 116 -12.16 3.46 0.53
CA ALA A 116 -11.61 2.29 -0.13
C ALA A 116 -12.44 1.02 0.10
N CYS A 117 -13.48 1.03 0.95
CA CYS A 117 -14.37 -0.11 1.16
C CYS A 117 -15.16 -0.40 -0.13
N PRO A 118 -14.99 -1.56 -0.76
CA PRO A 118 -15.70 -1.92 -1.99
C PRO A 118 -17.24 -1.93 -1.89
N TRP A 119 -17.79 -1.93 -0.68
CA TRP A 119 -19.23 -1.97 -0.40
C TRP A 119 -19.77 -0.61 0.05
N VAL A 120 -18.94 0.44 0.06
CA VAL A 120 -19.27 1.71 0.71
C VAL A 120 -20.56 2.32 0.19
N ASP A 121 -20.77 2.35 -1.13
CA ASP A 121 -21.98 2.90 -1.75
C ASP A 121 -23.24 2.12 -1.37
N HIS A 122 -23.11 0.80 -1.21
CA HIS A 122 -24.23 -0.04 -0.79
C HIS A 122 -24.56 0.11 0.69
N LEU A 123 -23.54 0.25 1.54
CA LEU A 123 -23.67 0.45 2.98
C LEU A 123 -24.30 1.81 3.30
N LEU A 124 -23.96 2.83 2.53
CA LEU A 124 -24.35 4.21 2.79
C LEU A 124 -25.56 4.70 1.99
N ARG A 125 -26.13 3.87 1.11
CA ARG A 125 -27.15 4.27 0.13
C ARG A 125 -28.34 5.01 0.74
N ASP A 126 -28.84 4.49 1.85
CA ASP A 126 -30.04 4.98 2.53
C ASP A 126 -29.70 5.86 3.74
N GLU A 127 -28.42 6.20 3.92
CA GLU A 127 -27.95 7.07 5.00
C GLU A 127 -28.07 8.56 4.62
N SER A 128 -28.17 9.41 5.64
CA SER A 128 -28.13 10.87 5.44
C SER A 128 -26.74 11.35 5.01
N GLU A 129 -26.66 12.47 4.29
CA GLU A 129 -25.37 13.05 3.87
C GLU A 129 -24.43 13.34 5.04
N GLU A 130 -24.97 13.72 6.20
CA GLU A 130 -24.17 13.93 7.43
C GLU A 130 -23.50 12.62 7.89
N VAL A 131 -24.23 11.50 7.85
CA VAL A 131 -23.69 10.18 8.19
C VAL A 131 -22.67 9.72 7.15
N LYS A 132 -22.95 9.93 5.86
CA LYS A 132 -22.00 9.63 4.78
C LYS A 132 -20.69 10.39 4.96
N ASP A 133 -20.78 11.69 5.16
CA ASP A 133 -19.61 12.55 5.35
C ASP A 133 -18.82 12.15 6.59
N ALA A 134 -19.48 11.79 7.69
CA ALA A 134 -18.81 11.31 8.90
C ALA A 134 -18.14 9.94 8.70
N PHE A 135 -18.79 9.01 8.02
CA PHE A 135 -18.27 7.66 7.77
C PHE A 135 -17.06 7.65 6.83
N LEU A 136 -17.08 8.52 5.82
CA LEU A 136 -16.04 8.67 4.81
C LEU A 136 -14.85 9.53 5.28
N GLN A 137 -14.85 10.00 6.53
CA GLN A 137 -13.66 10.64 7.09
C GLN A 137 -12.52 9.62 7.21
N THR A 138 -11.31 10.07 6.94
CA THR A 138 -10.07 9.32 7.19
C THR A 138 -9.55 9.61 8.58
N ASN A 139 -8.60 8.82 9.06
CA ASN A 139 -7.89 9.13 10.30
C ASN A 139 -7.06 10.43 10.22
N LEU A 140 -6.80 10.96 9.01
CA LEU A 140 -6.10 12.24 8.80
C LEU A 140 -6.99 13.45 9.07
N ASN A 141 -8.32 13.30 9.00
CA ASN A 141 -9.25 14.38 9.33
C ASN A 141 -9.23 14.73 10.83
N TYR A 142 -8.73 13.83 11.67
CA TYR A 142 -8.66 14.03 13.11
C TYR A 142 -7.30 14.60 13.52
N SER A 143 -7.30 15.90 13.85
CA SER A 143 -6.08 16.67 14.16
C SER A 143 -5.21 16.05 15.25
N ARG A 144 -5.80 15.37 16.24
CA ARG A 144 -5.06 14.69 17.31
C ARG A 144 -4.28 13.47 16.79
N THR A 145 -4.85 12.70 15.87
CA THR A 145 -4.14 11.58 15.22
C THR A 145 -3.00 12.10 14.35
N LEU A 146 -3.24 13.15 13.57
CA LEU A 146 -2.18 13.77 12.77
C LEU A 146 -1.07 14.36 13.65
N GLY A 147 -1.41 15.03 14.75
CA GLY A 147 -0.45 15.55 15.73
C GLY A 147 0.40 14.42 16.32
N PHE A 148 -0.23 13.32 16.74
CA PHE A 148 0.47 12.13 17.23
C PHE A 148 1.48 11.57 16.23
N PHE A 149 1.14 11.47 14.94
CA PHE A 149 2.08 11.00 13.93
C PHE A 149 3.23 11.98 13.67
N ARG A 150 2.96 13.29 13.68
CA ARG A 150 4.00 14.33 13.54
C ARG A 150 4.98 14.31 14.71
N ASP A 151 4.47 14.13 15.92
CA ASP A 151 5.30 14.06 17.12
C ASP A 151 6.25 12.85 17.07
N MET A 152 5.86 11.76 16.40
CA MET A 152 6.72 10.59 16.11
C MET A 152 7.54 10.72 14.81
N GLY A 153 7.72 11.94 14.30
CA GLY A 153 8.61 12.23 13.17
C GLY A 153 8.07 11.92 11.78
N ILE A 154 6.77 11.66 11.61
CA ILE A 154 6.17 11.56 10.28
C ILE A 154 6.25 12.91 9.56
N THR A 155 6.85 12.88 8.38
CA THR A 155 7.13 14.06 7.53
C THR A 155 6.44 14.02 6.17
N ALA A 156 5.88 12.87 5.76
CA ALA A 156 5.10 12.73 4.54
C ALA A 156 4.06 11.61 4.67
N LEU A 157 3.11 11.55 3.73
CA LEU A 157 1.99 10.62 3.74
C LEU A 157 1.92 9.82 2.44
N GLU A 158 1.48 8.57 2.55
CA GLU A 158 1.06 7.74 1.43
C GLU A 158 -0.40 7.33 1.56
N THR A 159 -1.14 7.40 0.46
CA THR A 159 -2.57 7.11 0.41
C THR A 159 -2.95 6.39 -0.87
N ASP A 160 -4.13 5.78 -0.90
CA ASP A 160 -4.82 5.43 -2.13
C ASP A 160 -5.38 6.69 -2.82
N LEU A 161 -5.52 6.64 -4.15
CA LEU A 161 -6.05 7.72 -4.98
C LEU A 161 -7.58 7.82 -4.98
N GLU A 162 -8.15 7.80 -3.78
CA GLU A 162 -9.57 8.02 -3.53
C GLU A 162 -9.82 9.49 -3.18
N LEU A 163 -10.85 10.12 -3.76
CA LEU A 163 -10.99 11.58 -3.79
C LEU A 163 -10.98 12.20 -2.39
N ARG A 164 -11.85 11.74 -1.48
CA ARG A 164 -11.96 12.33 -0.13
C ARG A 164 -10.70 12.05 0.69
N THR A 165 -10.07 10.91 0.44
CA THR A 165 -8.83 10.50 1.09
C THR A 165 -7.65 11.37 0.67
N VAL A 166 -7.50 11.64 -0.63
CA VAL A 166 -6.51 12.57 -1.19
C VAL A 166 -6.74 13.98 -0.66
N GLU A 167 -7.97 14.48 -0.68
CA GLU A 167 -8.29 15.80 -0.13
C GLU A 167 -7.93 15.92 1.35
N ALA A 168 -8.23 14.89 2.16
CA ALA A 168 -7.86 14.86 3.57
C ALA A 168 -6.34 14.87 3.77
N ALA A 169 -5.60 14.11 2.95
CA ALA A 169 -4.15 14.08 2.99
C ALA A 169 -3.54 15.43 2.60
N LEU A 170 -4.01 16.07 1.52
CA LEU A 170 -3.49 17.36 1.06
C LEU A 170 -3.75 18.48 2.08
N ARG A 171 -4.90 18.47 2.76
CA ARG A 171 -5.22 19.44 3.84
C ARG A 171 -4.25 19.37 5.02
N THR A 172 -3.48 18.29 5.17
CA THR A 172 -2.47 18.21 6.23
C THR A 172 -1.31 19.18 5.98
N GLY A 173 -1.03 19.54 4.73
CA GLY A 173 0.14 20.33 4.35
C GLY A 173 1.47 19.55 4.39
N LEU A 174 1.43 18.23 4.57
CA LEU A 174 2.57 17.35 4.37
C LEU A 174 2.68 16.97 2.87
N PRO A 175 3.88 16.62 2.36
CA PRO A 175 4.01 15.95 1.08
C PRO A 175 3.17 14.68 1.03
N VAL A 176 2.40 14.50 -0.05
CA VAL A 176 1.49 13.36 -0.24
C VAL A 176 1.86 12.60 -1.50
N ALA A 177 1.89 11.28 -1.35
CA ALA A 177 2.11 10.31 -2.41
C ALA A 177 0.87 9.42 -2.56
N GLY A 178 0.38 9.24 -3.79
CA GLY A 178 -0.81 8.44 -4.07
C GLY A 178 -0.51 7.15 -4.83
N HIS A 179 -1.02 6.01 -4.37
CA HIS A 179 -0.91 4.72 -5.06
C HIS A 179 -1.92 4.64 -6.21
N ALA A 180 -1.41 4.40 -7.42
CA ALA A 180 -2.22 4.33 -8.63
C ALA A 180 -2.84 2.95 -8.85
N GLU A 181 -4.07 2.97 -9.39
CA GLU A 181 -4.93 1.86 -9.78
C GLU A 181 -5.32 0.84 -8.69
N PHE A 182 -4.44 0.47 -7.76
CA PHE A 182 -4.68 -0.65 -6.84
C PHE A 182 -4.80 -0.17 -5.41
N ILE A 183 -6.05 0.05 -4.98
CA ILE A 183 -6.36 0.49 -3.62
C ILE A 183 -6.28 -0.68 -2.65
N ALA A 184 -5.76 -0.43 -1.44
CA ALA A 184 -5.66 -1.46 -0.42
C ALA A 184 -6.96 -1.55 0.37
N VAL A 185 -7.72 -2.63 0.17
CA VAL A 185 -9.05 -2.78 0.79
C VAL A 185 -9.01 -3.51 2.13
N SER A 186 -7.97 -4.31 2.36
CA SER A 186 -7.82 -5.06 3.60
C SER A 186 -6.38 -5.50 3.81
N TYR A 187 -5.93 -5.43 5.06
CA TYR A 187 -4.66 -5.98 5.52
C TYR A 187 -4.90 -7.05 6.58
N ALA A 188 -4.17 -8.15 6.49
CA ALA A 188 -4.18 -9.20 7.50
C ALA A 188 -2.81 -9.39 8.14
N ARG A 189 -2.80 -9.67 9.46
CA ARG A 189 -1.58 -10.11 10.16
C ARG A 189 -1.24 -11.58 9.90
N SER A 190 -2.19 -12.34 9.35
CA SER A 190 -2.01 -13.71 8.90
C SER A 190 -2.05 -13.75 7.37
N CYS A 191 -0.97 -14.22 6.75
CA CYS A 191 -0.85 -14.27 5.29
C CYS A 191 -1.93 -15.15 4.65
N HIS A 192 -2.78 -14.55 3.81
CA HIS A 192 -3.82 -15.26 3.07
C HIS A 192 -3.21 -16.20 2.03
N THR A 193 -2.18 -15.76 1.30
CA THR A 193 -1.50 -16.59 0.29
C THR A 193 -0.93 -17.87 0.90
N ALA A 194 -0.22 -17.75 2.02
CA ALA A 194 0.37 -18.91 2.71
C ALA A 194 -0.71 -19.92 3.15
N ARG A 195 -1.82 -19.42 3.71
CA ARG A 195 -2.95 -20.26 4.12
C ARG A 195 -3.62 -20.95 2.95
N PHE A 196 -3.82 -20.24 1.84
CA PHE A 196 -4.45 -20.78 0.64
C PHE A 196 -3.65 -21.94 0.04
N PHE A 197 -2.32 -21.82 -0.02
CA PHE A 197 -1.44 -22.87 -0.54
C PHE A 197 -1.00 -23.91 0.51
N GLY A 198 -1.39 -23.76 1.78
CA GLY A 198 -0.93 -24.65 2.85
C GLY A 198 0.57 -24.56 3.13
N GLU A 199 1.20 -23.43 2.82
CA GLU A 199 2.64 -23.21 2.94
C GLU A 199 2.98 -22.43 4.22
N VAL A 200 4.20 -22.62 4.75
CA VAL A 200 4.71 -21.85 5.90
C VAL A 200 5.63 -20.74 5.39
N PRO A 201 5.40 -19.46 5.74
CA PRO A 201 6.33 -18.40 5.39
C PRO A 201 7.75 -18.69 5.93
N PRO A 202 8.83 -18.47 5.13
CA PRO A 202 8.87 -17.74 3.86
C PRO A 202 8.63 -18.59 2.59
N GLY A 203 8.23 -19.86 2.68
CA GLY A 203 8.09 -20.76 1.52
C GLY A 203 7.13 -20.27 0.42
N CYS A 204 6.21 -19.35 0.76
CA CYS A 204 5.22 -18.79 -0.15
C CYS A 204 5.64 -17.51 -0.88
N ARG A 205 6.90 -17.07 -0.76
CA ARG A 205 7.36 -15.77 -1.33
C ARG A 205 7.08 -15.65 -2.82
N ASP A 206 7.37 -16.71 -3.57
CA ASP A 206 7.27 -16.69 -5.03
C ASP A 206 5.82 -16.72 -5.52
N ARG A 207 4.89 -17.21 -4.70
CA ARG A 207 3.44 -17.13 -4.95
C ARG A 207 2.91 -15.69 -4.96
N CYS A 208 3.68 -14.74 -4.45
CA CYS A 208 3.29 -13.35 -4.29
C CYS A 208 4.06 -12.41 -5.23
N ASN A 209 4.65 -12.90 -6.34
CA ASN A 209 5.37 -12.06 -7.32
C ASN A 209 4.45 -11.42 -8.38
N GLY A 210 3.18 -11.84 -8.37
CA GLY A 210 2.07 -11.23 -9.09
C GLY A 210 0.79 -11.36 -8.29
N PRO A 211 -0.25 -10.57 -8.61
CA PRO A 211 -1.52 -10.65 -7.92
C PRO A 211 -2.27 -11.93 -8.30
N MET A 212 -2.99 -12.50 -7.33
CA MET A 212 -3.98 -13.54 -7.59
C MET A 212 -5.37 -12.93 -7.63
N GLU A 213 -6.14 -13.19 -8.67
CA GLU A 213 -7.53 -12.74 -8.73
C GLU A 213 -8.39 -13.56 -7.75
N LEU A 214 -9.28 -12.88 -7.03
CA LEU A 214 -10.22 -13.51 -6.09
C LEU A 214 -11.62 -13.51 -6.70
N GLU A 215 -12.30 -14.65 -6.59
CA GLU A 215 -13.68 -14.82 -7.02
C GLU A 215 -14.57 -15.21 -5.84
N LEU A 216 -15.79 -14.68 -5.80
CA LEU A 216 -16.80 -15.08 -4.83
C LEU A 216 -17.44 -16.40 -5.27
N VAL A 217 -17.09 -17.49 -4.58
CA VAL A 217 -17.64 -18.83 -4.87
C VAL A 217 -18.85 -19.13 -3.98
N ASP A 218 -18.72 -18.85 -2.68
CA ASP A 218 -19.75 -19.10 -1.67
C ASP A 218 -19.85 -17.90 -0.72
N MET A 219 -21.04 -17.67 -0.20
CA MET A 219 -21.30 -16.71 0.87
C MET A 219 -21.89 -17.41 2.09
N PHE A 220 -21.55 -16.95 3.28
CA PHE A 220 -22.16 -17.46 4.49
C PHE A 220 -23.55 -16.84 4.66
N ASP A 221 -24.59 -17.64 4.47
CA ASP A 221 -25.98 -17.24 4.59
C ASP A 221 -26.48 -17.50 6.02
N LEU A 222 -26.69 -16.39 6.76
CA LEU A 222 -27.28 -16.42 8.09
C LEU A 222 -28.79 -16.66 8.09
N SER A 223 -29.47 -16.41 6.96
CA SER A 223 -30.91 -16.56 6.80
C SER A 223 -31.35 -17.97 6.41
N GLY A 224 -30.42 -18.79 5.92
CA GLY A 224 -30.63 -20.20 5.60
C GLY A 224 -31.02 -21.03 6.82
N SER A 225 -31.71 -22.15 6.59
CA SER A 225 -32.06 -23.13 7.63
C SER A 225 -31.57 -24.52 7.24
N PRO A 226 -30.42 -25.00 7.76
CA PRO A 226 -29.55 -24.32 8.73
C PRO A 226 -28.71 -23.18 8.09
N PRO A 227 -28.21 -22.23 8.89
CA PRO A 227 -27.21 -21.28 8.43
C PRO A 227 -25.97 -22.01 7.90
N GLY A 228 -25.41 -21.53 6.80
CA GLY A 228 -24.29 -22.21 6.15
C GLY A 228 -23.81 -21.50 4.89
N PHE A 229 -22.86 -22.13 4.19
CA PHE A 229 -22.41 -21.62 2.90
C PHE A 229 -23.47 -21.89 1.84
N ALA A 230 -23.81 -20.84 1.08
CA ALA A 230 -24.71 -20.88 -0.05
C ALA A 230 -24.06 -20.18 -1.24
N GLN A 231 -24.47 -20.58 -2.45
CA GLN A 231 -24.03 -19.94 -3.67
C GLN A 231 -24.58 -18.51 -3.73
N PRO A 232 -23.76 -17.52 -4.13
CA PRO A 232 -24.21 -16.15 -4.26
C PRO A 232 -25.30 -16.03 -5.34
N SER A 233 -26.29 -15.16 -5.11
CA SER A 233 -27.29 -14.84 -6.14
C SER A 233 -26.63 -14.17 -7.35
N PRO A 234 -27.24 -14.22 -8.55
CA PRO A 234 -26.74 -13.48 -9.71
C PRO A 234 -26.62 -11.97 -9.46
N GLU A 235 -27.51 -11.41 -8.65
CA GLU A 235 -27.45 -10.01 -8.22
C GLU A 235 -26.20 -9.73 -7.37
N MET A 236 -25.91 -10.61 -6.40
CA MET A 236 -24.71 -10.49 -5.56
C MET A 236 -23.44 -10.60 -6.40
N LEU A 237 -23.37 -11.56 -7.33
CA LEU A 237 -22.25 -11.67 -8.26
C LEU A 237 -22.09 -10.43 -9.14
N GLY A 238 -23.19 -9.77 -9.50
CA GLY A 238 -23.19 -8.53 -10.28
C GLY A 238 -22.65 -7.31 -9.54
N ILE A 239 -22.69 -7.31 -8.20
CA ILE A 239 -22.15 -6.21 -7.37
C ILE A 239 -20.82 -6.56 -6.70
N PHE A 240 -20.41 -7.82 -6.70
CA PHE A 240 -19.14 -8.21 -6.09
C PHE A 240 -17.97 -7.67 -6.92
N PRO A 241 -17.09 -6.85 -6.33
CA PRO A 241 -15.97 -6.28 -7.05
C PRO A 241 -14.94 -7.35 -7.40
N LYS A 242 -14.18 -7.11 -8.46
CA LYS A 242 -12.97 -7.89 -8.73
C LYS A 242 -11.90 -7.52 -7.72
N LEU A 243 -11.44 -8.51 -6.95
CA LEU A 243 -10.43 -8.33 -5.91
C LEU A 243 -9.14 -9.07 -6.28
N TYR A 244 -8.04 -8.62 -5.70
CA TYR A 244 -6.70 -9.14 -5.97
C TYR A 244 -5.97 -9.40 -4.66
N LEU A 245 -5.36 -10.57 -4.52
CA LEU A 245 -4.57 -10.96 -3.37
C LEU A 245 -3.08 -10.89 -3.69
N LEU A 246 -2.33 -10.17 -2.86
CA LEU A 246 -0.87 -10.16 -2.89
C LEU A 246 -0.33 -10.27 -1.45
N GLY A 247 0.15 -11.46 -1.09
CA GLY A 247 0.66 -11.75 0.25
C GLY A 247 -0.43 -11.71 1.32
N ALA A 248 -0.38 -10.70 2.19
CA ALA A 248 -1.34 -10.52 3.29
C ALA A 248 -2.34 -9.37 3.04
N THR A 249 -2.33 -8.78 1.85
CA THR A 249 -3.16 -7.62 1.51
C THR A 249 -4.08 -7.96 0.35
N ILE A 250 -5.32 -7.49 0.45
CA ILE A 250 -6.31 -7.55 -0.62
C ILE A 250 -6.39 -6.16 -1.25
N PHE A 251 -6.40 -6.13 -2.57
CA PHE A 251 -6.50 -4.93 -3.39
C PHE A 251 -7.75 -4.98 -4.24
N MET A 252 -8.19 -3.81 -4.67
CA MET A 252 -9.21 -3.63 -5.70
C MET A 252 -8.65 -2.70 -6.75
N LYS A 253 -8.89 -3.02 -8.03
CA LYS A 253 -8.51 -2.12 -9.11
C LYS A 253 -9.55 -1.01 -9.25
N ARG A 254 -9.08 0.24 -9.35
CA ARG A 254 -9.85 1.46 -9.54
C ARG A 254 -9.23 2.30 -10.66
N ASP A 255 -10.05 3.16 -11.24
CA ASP A 255 -9.56 4.19 -12.13
C ASP A 255 -8.79 5.24 -11.31
N VAL A 256 -7.76 5.81 -11.92
CA VAL A 256 -6.96 6.84 -11.27
C VAL A 256 -7.67 8.18 -11.38
N HIS A 257 -8.03 8.76 -10.23
CA HIS A 257 -8.61 10.10 -10.14
C HIS A 257 -7.51 11.19 -10.11
N ASP A 258 -7.94 12.46 -10.11
CA ASP A 258 -7.08 13.64 -10.17
C ASP A 258 -5.89 13.57 -9.20
N VAL A 259 -4.70 13.77 -9.73
CA VAL A 259 -3.42 13.74 -9.01
C VAL A 259 -2.93 15.15 -8.64
N GLN A 260 -3.75 16.18 -8.90
CA GLN A 260 -3.40 17.57 -8.64
C GLN A 260 -3.06 17.80 -7.15
N GLY A 261 -1.94 18.47 -6.91
CA GLY A 261 -1.44 18.79 -5.57
C GLY A 261 -0.64 17.67 -4.91
N MET A 262 -0.62 16.46 -5.48
CA MET A 262 0.27 15.41 -4.98
C MET A 262 1.73 15.64 -5.40
N GLU A 263 2.65 15.24 -4.53
CA GLU A 263 4.08 15.26 -4.84
C GLU A 263 4.43 14.15 -5.85
N ARG A 264 3.86 12.95 -5.63
CA ARG A 264 4.20 11.76 -6.40
C ARG A 264 3.05 10.78 -6.59
N VAL A 265 3.07 10.09 -7.72
CA VAL A 265 2.20 8.95 -8.05
C VAL A 265 3.03 7.68 -7.95
N ILE A 266 2.54 6.70 -7.18
CA ILE A 266 3.22 5.42 -6.95
C ILE A 266 2.58 4.35 -7.84
N VAL A 267 3.41 3.70 -8.66
CA VAL A 267 3.04 2.53 -9.46
C VAL A 267 3.62 1.29 -8.80
N ASN A 268 2.75 0.40 -8.32
CA ASN A 268 3.17 -0.88 -7.73
C ASN A 268 3.45 -1.92 -8.83
N GLY A 269 4.73 -2.10 -9.18
CA GLY A 269 5.19 -3.03 -10.21
C GLY A 269 4.89 -4.50 -9.91
N ASP A 270 4.60 -4.87 -8.66
CA ASP A 270 4.18 -6.23 -8.32
C ASP A 270 2.77 -6.55 -8.83
N MET A 271 1.94 -5.54 -9.11
CA MET A 271 0.57 -5.71 -9.62
C MET A 271 0.49 -5.94 -11.13
N TYR A 272 1.61 -5.81 -11.84
CA TYR A 272 1.67 -5.95 -13.30
C TYR A 272 2.60 -7.09 -13.72
N ASP A 273 2.31 -7.63 -14.90
CA ASP A 273 3.24 -8.49 -15.61
C ASP A 273 4.50 -7.68 -16.00
N PRO A 274 5.72 -8.20 -15.78
CA PRO A 274 6.96 -7.55 -16.21
C PRO A 274 6.95 -7.07 -17.66
N ALA A 275 6.34 -7.82 -18.58
CA ALA A 275 6.27 -7.48 -20.00
C ALA A 275 5.41 -6.22 -20.27
N ASN A 276 4.46 -5.93 -19.38
CA ASN A 276 3.54 -4.80 -19.52
C ASN A 276 3.97 -3.58 -18.70
N LEU A 277 4.88 -3.74 -17.75
CA LEU A 277 5.24 -2.69 -16.78
C LEU A 277 5.77 -1.42 -17.45
N ARG A 278 6.59 -1.54 -18.51
CA ARG A 278 7.06 -0.37 -19.29
C ARG A 278 5.90 0.42 -19.89
N GLY A 279 4.92 -0.26 -20.49
CA GLY A 279 3.75 0.39 -21.08
C GLY A 279 2.87 1.11 -20.05
N VAL A 280 2.73 0.53 -18.85
CA VAL A 280 2.01 1.15 -17.74
C VAL A 280 2.71 2.44 -17.30
N VAL A 281 4.04 2.39 -17.09
CA VAL A 281 4.84 3.56 -16.72
C VAL A 281 4.72 4.67 -17.77
N MET A 282 4.83 4.34 -19.05
CA MET A 282 4.68 5.30 -20.15
C MET A 282 3.30 5.95 -20.14
N ALA A 283 2.23 5.19 -19.92
CA ALA A 283 0.88 5.73 -19.85
C ALA A 283 0.70 6.74 -18.70
N PHE A 284 1.33 6.50 -17.55
CA PHE A 284 1.33 7.45 -16.44
C PHE A 284 2.17 8.69 -16.71
N ASP A 285 3.35 8.53 -17.32
CA ASP A 285 4.24 9.64 -17.67
C ASP A 285 3.58 10.59 -18.69
N GLU A 286 2.98 10.02 -19.74
CA GLU A 286 2.23 10.78 -20.76
C GLU A 286 0.95 11.42 -20.20
N GLY A 287 0.26 10.74 -19.28
CA GLY A 287 -0.95 11.24 -18.64
C GLY A 287 -0.68 12.43 -17.73
N MET A 288 0.39 12.36 -16.94
CA MET A 288 0.80 13.45 -16.04
C MET A 288 1.34 14.68 -16.80
N GLY A 289 1.97 14.49 -17.96
CA GLY A 289 2.46 15.59 -18.81
C GLY A 289 1.36 16.46 -19.44
N LYS A 290 0.09 16.05 -19.40
CA LYS A 290 -1.06 16.77 -19.99
C LYS A 290 -1.85 17.60 -18.98
N SER A 291 -1.47 17.58 -17.71
CA SER A 291 -2.14 18.29 -16.60
C SER A 291 -1.42 19.58 -16.15
N GLY A 292 -0.48 20.09 -16.95
CA GLY A 292 0.25 21.34 -16.71
C GLY A 292 -0.34 22.55 -17.42
#